data_AF-F8GPY3-F1
#
_entry.id   AF-F8GPY3-F1
#
_cell.length_a   1.000
_cell.length_b   1.000
_cell.length_c   1.000
_cell.angle_alpha   90.00
_cell.angle_beta   90.00
_cell.angle_gamma   90.00
#
_symmetry.space_group_name_H-M   'P 1'
#
loop_
_entity.id
_entity.type
_entity.pdbx_description
1 polymer ?
#
loop_
_entity_poly.entity_id
_entity_poly.type
_entity_poly.pdbx_seq_one_letter_code
_entity_poly.pdbx_strand_id
1 'polypeptide(L)' 'MLQLCEREEEAARREYRSALTRDMPEEIRSVLLRQYEGMQNYHERIHAMRGMQIH' A
#
# COMPACT_ATOMS: atom_id res chain seq x y z
N MET A 1 6.30 -16.83 5.53
CA MET A 1 4.95 -16.22 5.54
C MET A 1 5.03 -14.70 5.46
N LEU A 2 5.61 -13.99 6.43
CA LEU A 2 5.62 -12.52 6.41
C LEU A 2 6.44 -11.89 5.28
N GLN A 3 7.59 -12.48 4.91
CA GLN A 3 8.38 -12.00 3.76
C GLN A 3 7.62 -12.07 2.44
N LEU A 4 6.69 -13.03 2.29
CA LEU A 4 5.86 -13.12 1.09
C LEU A 4 4.82 -12.00 1.09
N CYS A 5 4.16 -11.74 2.23
CA CYS A 5 3.25 -10.61 2.38
C CYS A 5 3.95 -9.27 2.12
N GLU A 6 5.15 -9.05 2.65
CA GLU A 6 5.94 -7.83 2.40
C GLU A 6 6.27 -7.66 0.91
N ARG A 7 6.58 -8.76 0.21
CA ARG A 7 6.88 -8.73 -1.22
C ARG A 7 5.66 -8.42 -2.07
N GLU A 8 4.52 -9.03 -1.77
CA GLU A 8 3.25 -8.79 -2.45
C GLU A 8 2.75 -7.35 -2.18
N GLU A 9 2.96 -6.86 -0.97
CA GLU A 9 2.63 -5.49 -0.58
C GLU A 9 3.51 -4.46 -1.29
N GLU A 10 4.81 -4.72 -1.42
CA GLU A 10 5.68 -3.85 -2.20
C GLU A 10 5.36 -3.90 -3.71
N ALA A 11 4.99 -5.06 -4.24
CA ALA A 11 4.53 -5.20 -5.63
C ALA A 11 3.27 -4.35 -5.89
N ALA A 12 2.27 -4.44 -5.01
CA ALA A 12 1.06 -3.62 -5.11
C ALA A 12 1.38 -2.12 -5.00
N ARG A 13 2.27 -1.69 -4.09
CA ARG A 13 2.69 -0.27 -4.00
C ARG A 13 3.33 0.23 -5.30
N ARG A 14 4.14 -0.60 -5.96
CA ARG A 14 4.76 -0.26 -7.25
C ARG A 14 3.72 -0.11 -8.36
N GLU A 15 2.73 -1.00 -8.41
CA GLU A 15 1.63 -0.90 -9.38
C GLU A 15 0.78 0.34 -9.16
N TYR A 16 0.39 0.66 -7.93
CA TYR A 16 -0.35 1.90 -7.62
C TYR A 16 0.44 3.15 -8.01
N ARG A 17 1.75 3.20 -7.72
CA ARG A 17 2.61 4.32 -8.13
C ARG A 17 2.70 4.44 -9.65
N SER A 18 2.90 3.32 -10.34
CA SER A 18 2.92 3.29 -11.81
C SER A 18 1.58 3.77 -12.38
N ALA A 19 0.46 3.28 -11.86
CA ALA A 19 -0.87 3.69 -12.27
C ALA A 19 -1.07 5.20 -12.09
N LEU A 20 -0.74 5.76 -10.91
CA LEU A 20 -0.90 7.20 -10.62
C LEU A 20 -0.04 8.12 -11.48
N THR A 21 1.06 7.62 -12.07
CA THR A 21 1.88 8.40 -13.03
C THR A 21 1.27 8.48 -14.42
N ARG A 22 0.27 7.63 -14.74
CA ARG A 22 -0.42 7.67 -16.02
C ARG A 22 -1.45 8.79 -16.04
N ASP A 23 -1.70 9.30 -17.24
CA ASP A 23 -2.77 10.26 -17.44
C ASP A 23 -4.12 9.56 -17.29
N MET A 24 -4.99 10.13 -16.45
CA MET A 24 -6.28 9.54 -16.11
C MET A 24 -7.24 10.62 -15.62
N PRO A 25 -8.56 10.38 -15.73
CA PRO A 25 -9.58 11.26 -15.15
C PRO A 25 -9.37 11.44 -13.65
N GLU A 26 -9.62 12.65 -13.16
CA GLU A 26 -9.43 13.03 -11.75
C GLU A 26 -10.27 12.16 -10.82
N GLU A 27 -11.47 11.75 -11.25
CA GLU A 27 -12.34 10.87 -10.50
C GLU A 27 -11.67 9.51 -10.26
N ILE A 28 -11.01 8.95 -11.28
CA ILE A 28 -10.28 7.68 -11.19
C ILE A 28 -9.03 7.85 -10.34
N ARG A 29 -8.30 8.96 -10.51
CA ARG A 29 -7.14 9.30 -9.68
C ARG A 29 -7.50 9.37 -8.20
N SER A 30 -8.62 10.01 -7.86
CA SER A 30 -9.08 10.17 -6.47
C SER A 30 -9.44 8.84 -5.80
N VAL A 31 -9.96 7.86 -6.57
CA VAL A 31 -10.27 6.52 -6.06
C VAL A 31 -9.00 5.72 -5.83
N LEU A 32 -8.08 5.75 -6.79
CA LEU A 32 -6.76 5.11 -6.66
C LEU A 32 -5.96 5.68 -5.48
N LEU A 33 -6.02 6.99 -5.26
CA LEU A 33 -5.34 7.65 -4.14
C LEU A 33 -5.89 7.16 -2.79
N ARG A 34 -7.22 7.12 -2.62
CA ARG A 34 -7.86 6.61 -1.40
C ARG A 34 -7.52 5.14 -1.13
N GLN A 35 -7.51 4.31 -2.17
CA GLN A 35 -7.14 2.90 -2.02
C GLN A 35 -5.68 2.76 -1.61
N TYR A 36 -4.79 3.56 -2.21
CA TYR A 36 -3.38 3.59 -1.85
C TYR A 36 -3.17 4.03 -0.40
N GLU A 37 -3.80 5.11 0.04
CA GLU A 37 -3.75 5.58 1.44
C GLU A 37 -4.28 4.55 2.43
N GLY A 38 -5.38 3.87 2.09
CA GLY A 38 -5.91 2.77 2.91
C GLY A 38 -4.91 1.63 3.08
N MET A 39 -4.28 1.20 1.97
CA MET A 39 -3.25 0.16 1.98
C MET A 39 -2.04 0.55 2.85
N GLN A 40 -1.58 1.81 2.77
CA GLN A 40 -0.47 2.30 3.59
C GLN A 40 -0.80 2.29 5.09
N ASN A 41 -2.01 2.70 5.46
CA ASN A 41 -2.44 2.65 6.86
C ASN A 41 -2.49 1.20 7.39
N TYR A 42 -2.93 0.24 6.57
CA TYR A 42 -2.89 -1.17 6.96
C TYR A 42 -1.45 -1.69 7.10
N HIS A 43 -0.56 -1.33 6.18
CA HIS A 43 0.86 -1.63 6.24
C HIS A 43 1.48 -1.15 7.56
N GLU A 44 1.29 0.15 7.86
CA GLU A 44 1.83 0.78 9.07
C GLU A 44 1.29 0.13 10.34
N ARG A 45 0.00 -0.23 10.37
CA ARG A 45 -0.60 -0.95 11.50
C ARG A 45 0.00 -2.35 11.69
N ILE A 46 0.19 -3.11 10.62
CA ILE A 46 0.80 -4.45 10.69
C ILE A 46 2.27 -4.35 11.14
N HIS A 47 3.00 -3.35 10.66
CA HIS A 47 4.37 -3.07 11.09
C HIS A 47 4.44 -2.63 12.56
N ALA A 48 3.53 -1.76 13.00
CA ALA A 48 3.44 -1.32 14.40
C ALA A 48 3.10 -2.49 15.33
N MET A 49 2.19 -3.38 14.92
CA MET A 49 1.89 -4.61 15.66
C MET A 49 3.12 -5.54 15.77
N ARG A 50 3.94 -5.65 14.71
CA ARG A 50 5.22 -6.38 14.77
C ARG A 50 6.25 -5.71 15.67
N GLY A 51 6.33 -4.37 15.65
CA GLY A 51 7.17 -3.61 16.58
C GLY A 51 6.79 -3.82 18.05
N MET A 52 5.50 -4.03 18.33
CA MET A 52 5.00 -4.39 19.67
C MET A 52 5.19 -5.87 20.04
N GLN A 53 5.41 -6.76 19.07
CA GLN A 53 5.57 -8.20 19.31
C GLN A 53 7.04 -8.61 19.56
N ILE A 54 7.99 -7.68 19.40
CA ILE A 54 9.39 -7.86 19.82
C ILE A 54 9.53 -7.35 21.26
N HIS A 55 9.01 -8.13 22.21
CA HIS A 55 9.41 -8.11 23.62
C HIS A 55 9.49 -9.53 24.15
#